data_AF-L8JUI1-F1
#
_entry.id   AF-L8JUI1-F1
#
_cell.length_a   1.000
_cell.length_b   1.000
_cell.length_c   1.000
_cell.angle_alpha   90.00
_cell.angle_beta   90.00
_cell.angle_gamma   90.00
#
_symmetry.space_group_name_H-M   'P 1'
#
loop_
_entity.id
_entity.type
_entity.pdbx_description
1 polymer ?
#
loop_
_entity_poly.entity_id
_entity_poly.type
_entity_poly.pdbx_seq_one_letter_code
_entity_poly.pdbx_strand_id
1 'polypeptide(L)'
;MLLAGYCIYPFISENAKHAISVSGLFVVTCLLNCSWILAWHYLFIEGSVVVMMLLLFALCVIYVKLHKSPPDSRREKWLVYKPFSVYLGWITVATVANITALLVHYDFSPPSPQNWMIAMAIALLLIVYLINKKFGDVAYSLVIVWALLGIILKRTATELQFGPIVTTCTVAIVITLWITIHYRYRKSLT
;
A
#
# COMPACT_ATOMS: atom_id res chain seq x y z
N MET A 1 5.43 13.97 -2.77
CA MET A 1 6.35 14.27 -3.89
C MET A 1 6.12 13.40 -5.13
N LEU A 2 5.99 12.05 -5.05
CA LEU A 2 5.83 11.20 -6.25
C LEU A 2 4.57 11.53 -7.11
N LEU A 3 3.44 11.83 -6.48
CA LEU A 3 2.21 12.23 -7.18
C LEU A 3 2.25 13.65 -7.77
N ALA A 4 3.24 14.47 -7.40
CA ALA A 4 3.44 15.76 -8.08
C ALA A 4 3.87 15.56 -9.53
N GLY A 5 4.64 14.50 -9.81
CA GLY A 5 4.96 14.08 -11.18
C GLY A 5 3.72 13.70 -11.99
N TYR A 6 2.73 13.06 -11.36
CA TYR A 6 1.43 12.80 -11.98
C TYR A 6 0.69 14.10 -12.32
N CYS A 7 0.68 15.09 -11.42
CA CYS A 7 0.02 16.38 -11.68
C CYS A 7 0.65 17.15 -12.86
N ILE A 8 1.96 17.01 -13.06
CA ILE A 8 2.68 17.69 -14.15
C ILE A 8 2.57 16.92 -15.48
N TYR A 9 2.37 15.59 -15.44
CA TYR A 9 2.38 14.73 -16.62
C TYR A 9 1.45 15.19 -17.77
N PRO A 10 0.19 15.60 -17.52
CA PRO A 10 -0.70 16.09 -18.58
C PRO A 10 -0.20 17.34 -19.30
N PHE A 11 0.65 18.15 -18.68
CA PHE A 11 1.20 19.37 -19.27
C PHE A 11 2.44 19.13 -20.13
N ILE A 12 3.12 17.99 -19.95
CA ILE A 12 4.38 17.65 -20.64
C ILE A 12 4.22 16.50 -21.65
N SER A 13 3.03 15.91 -21.76
CA SER A 13 2.75 14.77 -22.62
C SER A 13 1.65 15.11 -23.63
N GLU A 14 1.91 14.87 -24.91
CA GLU A 14 0.92 15.01 -25.97
C GLU A 14 -0.23 14.01 -25.85
N ASN A 15 0.04 12.82 -25.29
CA ASN A 15 -0.96 11.79 -25.02
C ASN A 15 -1.02 11.49 -23.51
N ALA A 16 -1.98 12.10 -22.83
CA ALA A 16 -2.21 11.97 -21.39
C ALA A 16 -3.54 11.27 -21.06
N LYS A 17 -4.08 10.47 -21.99
CA LYS A 17 -5.42 9.85 -21.87
C LYS A 17 -5.60 9.06 -20.58
N HIS A 18 -4.66 8.18 -20.21
CA HIS A 18 -4.78 7.41 -18.98
C HIS A 18 -4.78 8.32 -17.74
N ALA A 19 -3.88 9.30 -17.69
CA ALA A 19 -3.77 10.23 -16.58
C ALA A 19 -5.06 11.05 -16.39
N ILE A 20 -5.60 11.61 -17.47
CA ILE A 20 -6.85 12.39 -17.46
C ILE A 20 -8.04 11.51 -17.03
N SER A 21 -8.08 10.25 -17.48
CA SER A 21 -9.18 9.34 -17.19
C SER A 21 -9.37 9.04 -15.69
N VAL A 22 -8.31 9.20 -14.89
CA VAL A 22 -8.33 8.95 -13.44
C VAL A 22 -8.30 10.23 -12.60
N SER A 23 -8.20 11.41 -13.21
CA SER A 23 -8.04 12.68 -12.48
C SER A 23 -9.19 12.99 -11.53
N GLY A 24 -10.43 12.73 -11.93
CA GLY A 24 -11.60 12.92 -11.04
C GLY A 24 -11.52 12.04 -9.80
N LEU A 25 -11.16 10.76 -9.97
CA LEU A 25 -10.95 9.85 -8.84
C LEU A 25 -9.75 10.28 -7.99
N PHE A 26 -8.69 10.80 -8.62
CA PHE A 26 -7.52 11.31 -7.88
C PHE A 26 -7.90 12.48 -6.97
N VAL A 27 -8.72 13.43 -7.45
CA VAL A 27 -9.25 14.51 -6.59
C VAL A 27 -10.02 13.94 -5.40
N VAL A 28 -10.86 12.94 -5.62
CA VAL A 28 -11.56 12.23 -4.53
C VAL A 28 -10.57 11.62 -3.54
N THR A 29 -9.48 10.99 -4.01
CA THR A 29 -8.45 10.44 -3.10
C THR A 29 -7.77 11.54 -2.27
N CYS A 30 -7.52 12.72 -2.85
CA CYS A 30 -6.96 13.85 -2.11
C CYS A 30 -7.91 14.33 -1.01
N LEU A 31 -9.21 14.48 -1.31
CA LEU A 31 -10.22 14.91 -0.33
C LEU A 31 -10.38 13.89 0.80
N LEU A 32 -10.44 12.60 0.47
CA LEU A 32 -10.51 11.52 1.45
C LEU A 32 -9.24 11.47 2.31
N ASN A 33 -8.06 11.68 1.73
CA ASN A 33 -6.80 11.71 2.48
C ASN A 33 -6.76 12.91 3.46
N CYS A 34 -7.18 14.10 3.05
CA CYS A 34 -7.32 15.25 3.95
C CYS A 34 -8.32 14.94 5.09
N SER A 35 -9.45 14.34 4.75
CA SER A 35 -10.48 13.96 5.73
C SER A 35 -9.95 12.93 6.74
N TRP A 36 -9.13 11.97 6.27
CA TRP A 36 -8.49 10.97 7.13
C TRP A 36 -7.52 11.59 8.12
N ILE A 37 -6.70 12.56 7.69
CA ILE A 37 -5.79 13.30 8.59
C ILE A 37 -6.59 14.02 9.68
N LEU A 38 -7.68 14.69 9.31
CA LEU A 38 -8.55 15.37 10.28
C LEU A 38 -9.18 14.38 11.26
N ALA A 39 -9.70 13.23 10.78
CA ALA A 39 -10.27 12.20 11.63
C ALA A 39 -9.24 11.67 12.66
N TRP A 40 -8.00 11.43 12.24
CA TRP A 40 -6.92 11.05 13.17
C TRP A 40 -6.56 12.16 14.15
N HIS A 41 -6.51 13.40 13.69
CA HIS A 41 -6.15 14.54 14.53
C HIS A 41 -7.14 14.74 15.68
N TYR A 42 -8.44 14.54 15.42
CA TYR A 42 -9.50 14.61 16.43
C TYR A 42 -9.78 13.27 17.12
N LEU A 43 -8.93 12.25 16.91
CA LEU A 43 -9.09 10.89 17.46
C LEU A 43 -10.45 10.25 17.17
N PHE A 44 -11.08 10.61 16.04
CA PHE A 44 -12.32 9.99 15.58
C PHE A 44 -12.01 8.66 14.87
N ILE A 45 -11.67 7.63 15.67
CA ILE A 45 -11.08 6.36 15.20
C ILE A 45 -12.02 5.59 14.26
N GLU A 46 -13.31 5.44 14.62
CA GLU A 46 -14.28 4.75 13.76
C GLU A 46 -14.39 5.42 12.38
N GLY A 47 -14.55 6.74 12.38
CA GLY A 47 -14.59 7.54 11.16
C GLY A 47 -13.29 7.46 10.35
N SER A 48 -12.13 7.39 11.03
CA SER A 48 -10.84 7.25 10.33
C SER A 48 -10.75 5.95 9.55
N VAL A 49 -11.28 4.84 10.08
CA VAL A 49 -11.34 3.56 9.37
C VAL A 49 -12.28 3.65 8.16
N VAL A 50 -13.48 4.22 8.32
CA VAL A 50 -14.42 4.38 7.21
C VAL A 50 -13.80 5.19 6.07
N VAL A 51 -13.19 6.34 6.38
CA VAL A 51 -12.53 7.18 5.37
C VAL A 51 -11.35 6.46 4.73
N MET A 52 -10.56 5.72 5.51
CA MET A 52 -9.44 4.92 5.00
C MET A 52 -9.91 3.82 4.04
N MET A 53 -11.03 3.14 4.33
CA MET A 53 -11.60 2.14 3.44
C MET A 53 -12.13 2.74 2.13
N LEU A 54 -12.77 3.92 2.20
CA LEU A 54 -13.19 4.66 1.01
C LEU A 54 -11.99 5.10 0.15
N LEU A 55 -10.92 5.56 0.80
CA LEU A 55 -9.68 5.95 0.13
C LEU A 55 -9.01 4.75 -0.56
N LEU A 56 -8.90 3.62 0.15
CA LEU A 56 -8.37 2.37 -0.39
C LEU A 56 -9.20 1.89 -1.59
N PHE A 57 -10.53 1.97 -1.50
CA PHE A 57 -11.42 1.61 -2.59
C PHE A 57 -11.20 2.51 -3.82
N ALA A 58 -11.17 3.83 -3.64
CA ALA A 58 -10.92 4.77 -4.73
C ALA A 58 -9.57 4.52 -5.41
N LEU A 59 -8.52 4.23 -4.63
CA LEU A 59 -7.22 3.87 -5.17
C LEU A 59 -7.21 2.53 -5.89
N CYS A 60 -7.93 1.52 -5.39
CA CYS A 60 -8.12 0.25 -6.11
C CYS A 60 -8.76 0.48 -7.48
N VAL A 61 -9.79 1.34 -7.56
CA VAL A 61 -10.45 1.68 -8.83
C VAL A 61 -9.48 2.36 -9.79
N ILE A 62 -8.72 3.37 -9.33
CA ILE A 62 -7.67 4.02 -10.13
C ILE A 62 -6.65 2.99 -10.62
N TYR A 63 -6.16 2.16 -9.71
CA TYR A 63 -5.11 1.18 -9.98
C TYR A 63 -5.54 0.15 -11.03
N VAL A 64 -6.74 -0.41 -10.89
CA VAL A 64 -7.33 -1.33 -11.87
C VAL A 64 -7.54 -0.64 -13.20
N LYS A 65 -8.05 0.61 -13.21
CA LYS A 65 -8.30 1.37 -14.45
C LYS A 65 -7.00 1.64 -15.22
N LEU A 66 -5.93 2.01 -14.54
CA LEU A 66 -4.61 2.20 -15.16
C LEU A 66 -4.05 0.88 -15.70
N HIS A 67 -4.18 -0.23 -14.98
CA HIS A 67 -3.65 -1.54 -15.40
C HIS A 67 -4.49 -2.28 -16.44
N LYS A 68 -5.60 -1.72 -16.93
CA LYS A 68 -6.35 -2.28 -18.07
C LYS A 68 -5.59 -2.19 -19.39
N SER A 69 -4.71 -1.19 -19.52
CA SER A 69 -3.89 -0.95 -20.69
C SER A 69 -2.42 -0.76 -20.28
N PRO A 70 -1.45 -1.21 -21.10
CA PRO A 70 -0.05 -0.90 -20.87
C PRO A 70 0.19 0.62 -21.00
N PRO A 71 1.19 1.18 -20.28
CA PRO A 71 1.56 2.58 -20.45
C PRO A 71 2.09 2.84 -21.87
N ASP A 72 1.72 3.97 -22.46
CA ASP A 72 2.10 4.39 -23.82
C ASP A 72 3.58 4.81 -23.88
N SER A 73 4.18 5.17 -22.75
CA SER A 73 5.60 5.56 -22.68
C SER A 73 6.27 5.18 -21.36
N ARG A 74 7.62 5.15 -21.38
CA ARG A 74 8.42 5.03 -20.14
C ARG A 74 8.13 6.18 -19.17
N ARG A 75 7.90 7.39 -19.67
CA ARG A 75 7.56 8.55 -18.83
C ARG A 75 6.23 8.33 -18.12
N GLU A 76 5.20 7.89 -18.84
CA GLU A 76 3.89 7.57 -18.25
C GLU A 76 4.00 6.50 -17.17
N LYS A 77 4.76 5.44 -17.44
CA LYS A 77 4.99 4.36 -16.49
C LYS A 77 5.54 4.88 -15.15
N TRP A 78 6.52 5.79 -15.19
CA TRP A 78 7.19 6.28 -13.98
C TRP A 78 6.52 7.48 -13.33
N LEU A 79 5.75 8.29 -14.08
CA LEU A 79 5.08 9.49 -13.56
C LEU A 79 3.60 9.26 -13.22
N VAL A 80 2.98 8.21 -13.76
CA VAL A 80 1.56 7.89 -13.53
C VAL A 80 1.44 6.53 -12.83
N TYR A 81 1.85 5.45 -13.47
CA TYR A 81 1.57 4.10 -12.96
C TYR A 81 2.28 3.82 -11.62
N LYS A 82 3.61 4.01 -11.58
CA LYS A 82 4.41 3.68 -10.39
C LYS A 82 4.04 4.53 -9.15
N PRO A 83 3.78 5.84 -9.27
CA PRO A 83 3.29 6.63 -8.15
C PRO A 83 1.98 6.09 -7.56
N PHE A 84 1.02 5.69 -8.39
CA PHE A 84 -0.23 5.07 -7.90
C PHE A 84 0.00 3.69 -7.28
N SER A 85 0.92 2.89 -7.80
CA SER A 85 1.34 1.62 -7.17
C SER A 85 1.89 1.82 -5.76
N VAL A 86 2.78 2.80 -5.60
CA VAL A 86 3.37 3.16 -4.31
C VAL A 86 2.30 3.72 -3.37
N TYR A 87 1.41 4.56 -3.88
CA TYR A 87 0.33 5.15 -3.08
C TYR A 87 -0.64 4.08 -2.57
N LEU A 88 -1.06 3.15 -3.42
CA LEU A 88 -1.88 2.01 -3.01
C LEU A 88 -1.18 1.17 -1.95
N GLY A 89 0.12 0.86 -2.12
CA GLY A 89 0.91 0.12 -1.13
C GLY A 89 0.92 0.80 0.24
N TRP A 90 1.09 2.13 0.27
CA TRP A 90 1.06 2.90 1.50
C TRP A 90 -0.31 2.87 2.17
N ILE A 91 -1.39 3.08 1.41
CA ILE A 91 -2.75 3.05 1.94
C ILE A 91 -3.13 1.65 2.43
N THR A 92 -2.64 0.57 1.83
CA THR A 92 -2.79 -0.79 2.39
C THR A 92 -2.18 -0.89 3.79
N VAL A 93 -0.93 -0.44 3.96
CA VAL A 93 -0.25 -0.47 5.28
C VAL A 93 -1.00 0.41 6.29
N ALA A 94 -1.41 1.61 5.87
CA ALA A 94 -2.19 2.52 6.71
C ALA A 94 -3.54 1.91 7.11
N THR A 95 -4.19 1.16 6.22
CA THR A 95 -5.46 0.46 6.53
C THR A 95 -5.27 -0.57 7.63
N VAL A 96 -4.21 -1.40 7.55
CA VAL A 96 -3.91 -2.39 8.61
C VAL A 96 -3.63 -1.70 9.95
N ALA A 97 -2.92 -0.56 9.93
CA ALA A 97 -2.69 0.24 11.14
C ALA A 97 -3.98 0.87 11.70
N ASN A 98 -4.87 1.37 10.84
CA ASN A 98 -6.15 1.95 11.23
C ASN A 98 -7.08 0.91 11.87
N ILE A 99 -7.18 -0.27 11.26
CA ILE A 99 -7.96 -1.39 11.81
C ILE A 99 -7.37 -1.83 13.16
N THR A 100 -6.04 -1.89 13.27
CA THR A 100 -5.38 -2.20 14.55
C THR A 100 -5.74 -1.18 15.63
N ALA A 101 -5.71 0.11 15.30
CA ALA A 101 -6.08 1.17 16.25
C ALA A 101 -7.55 1.08 16.68
N LEU A 102 -8.46 0.77 15.74
CA LEU A 102 -9.88 0.57 16.03
C LEU A 102 -10.11 -0.62 16.98
N LEU A 103 -9.41 -1.73 16.76
CA LEU A 103 -9.53 -2.90 17.63
C LEU A 103 -9.04 -2.59 19.04
N VAL A 104 -7.89 -1.91 19.16
CA VAL A 104 -7.39 -1.44 20.46
C VAL A 104 -8.36 -0.44 21.11
N HIS A 105 -9.04 0.40 20.33
CA HIS A 105 -10.04 1.35 20.83
C HIS A 105 -11.25 0.65 21.47
N TYR A 106 -11.63 -0.55 21.00
CA TYR A 106 -12.68 -1.38 21.62
C TYR A 106 -12.13 -2.39 22.65
N ASP A 107 -10.97 -2.10 23.23
CA ASP A 107 -10.29 -2.96 24.22
C ASP A 107 -10.01 -4.39 23.73
N PHE A 108 -10.02 -4.62 22.40
CA PHE A 108 -9.61 -5.91 21.85
C PHE A 108 -8.12 -6.10 22.08
N SER A 109 -7.81 -6.98 23.02
CA SER A 109 -6.43 -7.37 23.32
C SER A 109 -6.13 -8.70 22.62
N PRO A 110 -5.14 -8.75 21.71
CA PRO A 110 -4.71 -10.00 21.14
C PRO A 110 -4.13 -10.92 22.22
N PRO A 111 -4.21 -12.25 22.07
CA PRO A 111 -3.69 -13.21 23.05
C PRO A 111 -2.20 -12.99 23.39
N SER A 112 -1.43 -12.47 22.43
CA SER A 112 -0.09 -11.94 22.66
C SER A 112 0.27 -10.88 21.62
N PRO A 113 1.17 -9.94 21.92
CA PRO A 113 1.69 -8.98 20.94
C PRO A 113 2.32 -9.65 19.71
N GLN A 114 2.92 -10.83 19.91
CA GLN A 114 3.51 -11.64 18.86
C GLN A 114 2.44 -12.20 17.91
N ASN A 115 1.36 -12.79 18.44
CA ASN A 115 0.28 -13.35 17.63
C ASN A 115 -0.39 -12.28 16.78
N TRP A 116 -0.54 -11.08 17.34
CA TRP A 116 -1.08 -9.94 16.61
C TRP A 116 -0.22 -9.55 15.41
N MET A 117 1.09 -9.47 15.60
CA MET A 117 1.99 -9.16 14.50
C MET A 117 1.98 -10.24 13.43
N ILE A 118 1.93 -11.52 13.83
CA ILE A 118 1.83 -12.64 12.89
C ILE A 118 0.56 -12.49 12.05
N ALA A 119 -0.59 -12.20 12.67
CA ALA A 119 -1.85 -11.98 11.95
C ALA A 119 -1.75 -10.81 10.95
N MET A 120 -1.16 -9.68 11.35
CA MET A 120 -0.93 -8.53 10.45
C MET A 120 0.00 -8.89 9.28
N ALA A 121 1.08 -9.63 9.55
CA ALA A 121 2.03 -10.07 8.53
C ALA A 121 1.37 -11.01 7.52
N ILE A 122 0.56 -11.97 7.98
CA ILE A 122 -0.21 -12.88 7.13
C ILE A 122 -1.21 -12.10 6.25
N ALA A 123 -1.93 -11.13 6.83
CA ALA A 123 -2.86 -10.29 6.07
C ALA A 123 -2.13 -9.50 4.97
N LEU A 124 -0.99 -8.88 5.28
CA LEU A 124 -0.18 -8.17 4.29
C LEU A 124 0.36 -9.10 3.20
N LEU A 125 0.84 -10.29 3.57
CA LEU A 125 1.32 -11.30 2.63
C LEU A 125 0.24 -11.76 1.67
N LEU A 126 -0.98 -11.98 2.16
CA LEU A 126 -2.12 -12.35 1.33
C LEU A 126 -2.44 -11.25 0.31
N ILE A 127 -2.45 -9.98 0.73
CA ILE A 127 -2.70 -8.86 -0.18
C ILE A 127 -1.57 -8.74 -1.23
N VAL A 128 -0.31 -8.84 -0.81
CA VAL A 128 0.85 -8.86 -1.71
C VAL A 128 0.74 -9.98 -2.74
N TYR A 129 0.37 -11.19 -2.32
CA TYR A 129 0.17 -12.32 -3.20
C TYR A 129 -0.89 -12.03 -4.26
N LEU A 130 -2.06 -11.54 -3.85
CA LEU A 130 -3.17 -11.23 -4.77
C LEU A 130 -2.79 -10.14 -5.79
N ILE A 131 -2.14 -9.08 -5.34
CA ILE A 131 -1.68 -7.99 -6.22
C ILE A 131 -0.62 -8.48 -7.20
N ASN A 132 0.38 -9.24 -6.75
CA ASN A 132 1.44 -9.73 -7.65
C ASN A 132 0.94 -10.79 -8.62
N LYS A 133 0.06 -11.69 -8.19
CA LYS A 133 -0.58 -12.67 -9.08
C LYS A 133 -1.32 -11.98 -10.23
N LYS A 134 -2.06 -10.90 -9.93
CA LYS A 134 -2.85 -10.20 -10.93
C LYS A 134 -2.04 -9.19 -11.76
N PHE A 135 -1.10 -8.47 -11.15
CA PHE A 135 -0.44 -7.32 -11.76
C PHE A 135 1.08 -7.47 -11.90
N GLY A 136 1.75 -8.21 -11.02
CA GLY A 136 3.21 -8.39 -11.01
C GLY A 136 3.96 -7.10 -10.68
N ASP A 137 3.41 -6.30 -9.76
CA ASP A 137 3.86 -4.94 -9.50
C ASP A 137 4.89 -4.83 -8.37
N VAL A 138 6.16 -4.76 -8.78
CA VAL A 138 7.31 -4.61 -7.89
C VAL A 138 7.22 -3.37 -7.00
N ALA A 139 6.69 -2.25 -7.50
CA ALA A 139 6.69 -1.00 -6.74
C ALA A 139 5.75 -1.09 -5.53
N TYR A 140 4.62 -1.76 -5.68
CA TYR A 140 3.71 -2.06 -4.57
C TYR A 140 4.40 -2.92 -3.51
N SER A 141 5.03 -4.03 -3.92
CA SER A 141 5.71 -4.95 -3.00
C SER A 141 6.83 -4.27 -2.19
N LEU A 142 7.59 -3.36 -2.82
CA LEU A 142 8.68 -2.65 -2.15
C LEU A 142 8.18 -1.77 -1.00
N VAL A 143 6.98 -1.19 -1.11
CA VAL A 143 6.38 -0.43 0.01
C VAL A 143 6.07 -1.34 1.19
N ILE A 144 5.59 -2.55 0.93
CA ILE A 144 5.29 -3.52 1.99
C ILE A 144 6.59 -4.00 2.66
N VAL A 145 7.64 -4.28 1.87
CA VAL A 145 8.98 -4.60 2.39
C VAL A 145 9.50 -3.46 3.26
N TRP A 146 9.40 -2.21 2.79
CA TRP A 146 9.80 -1.03 3.56
C TRP A 146 9.04 -0.92 4.89
N ALA A 147 7.73 -1.17 4.90
CA ALA A 147 6.92 -1.13 6.12
C ALA A 147 7.35 -2.22 7.12
N LEU A 148 7.60 -3.44 6.66
CA LEU A 148 8.09 -4.54 7.49
C LEU A 148 9.49 -4.26 8.05
N LEU A 149 10.38 -3.65 7.25
CA LEU A 149 11.70 -3.21 7.72
C LEU A 149 11.59 -2.15 8.83
N GLY A 150 10.67 -1.19 8.69
CA GLY A 150 10.40 -0.21 9.74
C GLY A 150 9.98 -0.85 11.07
N ILE A 151 9.17 -1.92 11.02
CA ILE A 151 8.79 -2.70 12.22
C ILE A 151 10.02 -3.37 12.83
N ILE A 152 10.85 -4.03 12.03
CA ILE A 152 12.09 -4.68 12.49
C ILE A 152 12.98 -3.66 13.20
N LEU A 153 13.31 -2.56 12.53
CA LEU A 153 14.21 -1.52 13.04
C LEU A 153 13.73 -0.94 14.37
N LYS A 154 12.42 -0.66 14.47
CA LYS A 154 11.83 -0.17 15.72
C LYS A 154 11.98 -1.20 16.85
N ARG A 155 11.74 -2.48 16.57
CA ARG A 155 11.75 -3.54 17.59
C ARG A 155 13.16 -3.89 18.06
N THR A 156 14.12 -3.93 17.15
CA THR A 156 15.54 -4.16 17.49
C THR A 156 16.17 -3.00 18.26
N ALA A 157 15.67 -1.77 18.07
CA ALA A 157 16.18 -0.59 18.78
C ALA A 157 15.66 -0.50 20.23
N THR A 158 14.44 -0.96 20.51
CA THR A 158 13.83 -0.82 21.85
C THR A 158 14.00 -2.04 22.75
N GLU A 159 14.08 -3.28 22.23
CA GLU A 159 14.10 -4.47 23.10
C GLU A 159 14.85 -5.67 22.48
N LEU A 160 15.74 -6.30 23.27
CA LEU A 160 16.50 -7.51 22.89
C LEU A 160 15.64 -8.80 22.81
N GLN A 161 14.40 -8.79 23.33
CA GLN A 161 13.59 -10.02 23.51
C GLN A 161 12.51 -10.28 22.44
N PHE A 162 12.30 -9.39 21.47
CA PHE A 162 11.31 -9.61 20.40
C PHE A 162 11.85 -10.38 19.18
N GLY A 163 12.65 -11.43 19.44
CA GLY A 163 13.16 -12.34 18.40
C GLY A 163 12.08 -12.84 17.44
N PRO A 164 10.93 -13.37 17.93
CA PRO A 164 9.91 -13.94 17.04
C PRO A 164 9.25 -12.95 16.09
N ILE A 165 9.10 -11.70 16.53
CA ILE A 165 8.57 -10.58 15.74
C ILE A 165 9.52 -10.25 14.58
N VAL A 166 10.81 -10.10 14.89
CA VAL A 166 11.85 -9.84 13.89
C VAL A 166 11.94 -10.99 12.89
N THR A 167 11.91 -12.24 13.38
CA THR A 167 11.89 -13.43 12.52
C THR A 167 10.67 -13.45 11.61
N THR A 168 9.48 -13.19 12.14
CA THR A 168 8.23 -13.16 11.36
C THR A 168 8.29 -12.11 10.24
N CYS A 169 8.70 -10.88 10.55
CA CYS A 169 8.84 -9.83 9.55
C CYS A 169 9.91 -10.17 8.50
N THR A 170 11.02 -10.77 8.92
CA THR A 170 12.09 -11.19 8.00
C THR A 170 11.61 -12.27 7.04
N VAL A 171 10.93 -13.30 7.54
CA VAL A 171 10.31 -14.34 6.72
C VAL A 171 9.27 -13.74 5.76
N ALA A 172 8.43 -12.81 6.24
CA ALA A 172 7.45 -12.14 5.39
C ALA A 172 8.10 -11.30 4.28
N ILE A 173 9.24 -10.65 4.53
CA ILE A 173 10.02 -9.95 3.51
C ILE A 173 10.54 -10.92 2.46
N VAL A 174 11.16 -12.04 2.87
CA VAL A 174 11.68 -13.06 1.95
C VAL A 174 10.56 -13.62 1.07
N ILE A 175 9.42 -13.97 1.65
CA ILE A 175 8.25 -14.47 0.92
C ILE A 175 7.74 -13.39 -0.05
N THR A 176 7.63 -12.14 0.38
CA THR A 176 7.19 -11.03 -0.46
C THR A 176 8.09 -10.85 -1.68
N LEU A 177 9.42 -10.88 -1.48
CA LEU A 177 10.39 -10.77 -2.55
C LEU A 177 10.29 -11.97 -3.50
N TRP A 178 10.22 -13.18 -2.97
CA TRP A 178 10.07 -14.40 -3.77
C TRP A 178 8.80 -14.38 -4.63
N ILE A 179 7.64 -14.05 -4.04
CA ILE A 179 6.36 -13.90 -4.75
C ILE A 179 6.50 -12.87 -5.88
N THR A 180 7.08 -11.71 -5.56
CA THR A 180 7.25 -10.60 -6.51
C THR A 180 8.12 -11.02 -7.68
N ILE A 181 9.27 -11.65 -7.41
CA ILE A 181 10.20 -12.14 -8.42
C ILE A 181 9.54 -13.22 -9.28
N HIS A 182 8.92 -14.22 -8.67
CA HIS A 182 8.26 -15.32 -9.37
C HIS A 182 7.20 -14.84 -10.37
N TYR A 183 6.26 -14.00 -9.92
CA TYR A 183 5.21 -13.48 -10.80
C TYR A 183 5.71 -12.47 -11.82
N ARG A 184 6.76 -11.71 -11.48
CA ARG A 184 7.40 -10.79 -12.45
C ARG A 184 8.05 -11.55 -13.59
N TYR A 185 8.78 -12.63 -13.30
CA TYR A 185 9.36 -13.50 -14.32
C TYR A 185 8.30 -14.20 -15.17
N ARG A 186 7.26 -14.76 -14.55
CA ARG A 186 6.18 -15.43 -15.27
C ARG A 186 5.51 -14.49 -16.28
N LYS A 187 5.26 -13.25 -15.90
CA LYS A 187 4.65 -12.23 -16.78
C LYS A 187 5.58 -11.67 -17.85
N SER A 188 6.90 -11.84 -17.74
CA SER A 188 7.80 -11.48 -18.84
C SER A 188 7.89 -12.54 -19.93
N LEU A 189 7.42 -13.77 -19.65
CA LEU A 189 7.44 -14.91 -20.58
C LEU A 189 6.12 -15.07 -21.37
N THR A 190 5.06 -14.36 -20.98
CA THR A 190 3.72 -14.36 -21.59
C THR A 190 3.47 -13.04 -22.29
#